data_AF-R5B571-F1
#
_entry.id   AF-R5B571-F1
#
_cell.length_a   1.000
_cell.length_b   1.000
_cell.length_c   1.000
_cell.angle_alpha   90.00
_cell.angle_beta   90.00
_cell.angle_gamma   90.00
#
_symmetry.space_group_name_H-M   'P 1'
#
loop_
_entity.id
_entity.type
_entity.pdbx_description
1 polymer ?
#
loop_
_entity_poly.entity_id
_entity_poly.type
_entity_poly.pdbx_seq_one_letter_code
_entity_poly.pdbx_strand_id
1 'polypeptide(L)'
;MCIIVVKKAGIAAPSDEMFENMWNHNPDGAGFMYTANGGVCIEKGFMEYKDFYKAYKRVEGKIDTVQTPMIFHFRITTHGGTSPENTHPFPVTDNLSVLRKLMCKTSLGVAHNGILSVQPRSGISDTMEYILTQLSTMKCINKHFPQDKYFCKLIENEIGGSRLAFLDMEGNISTVGDFVTDEQTGLMFSNTSYKTPKYWTPTKSVCDIFDLGGTVTLDGNKYSDYGEFYVDKKGNVYGYNWEDDMLYPSERAELEGGAKYDSKLAELMPYCMDISFEELLDYEDEYDRCYWCGEIKRKDKLEHTEIGMLCEDCMAELER
;
A
#
# COMPACT_ATOMS: atom_id res chain seq x y z
N MET A 1 2.26 5.38 -5.44
CA MET A 1 3.68 5.84 -5.59
C MET A 1 4.58 4.85 -4.86
N CYS A 2 5.83 4.64 -5.31
CA CYS A 2 6.78 3.77 -4.62
C CYS A 2 7.08 4.26 -3.21
N ILE A 3 7.58 3.40 -2.33
CA ILE A 3 7.99 3.79 -0.97
C ILE A 3 9.50 3.60 -0.84
N ILE A 4 10.23 4.67 -0.55
CA ILE A 4 11.59 4.62 -0.04
C ILE A 4 11.53 4.77 1.48
N VAL A 5 12.24 3.91 2.20
CA VAL A 5 12.54 4.08 3.62
C VAL A 5 14.02 4.34 3.81
N VAL A 6 14.33 5.43 4.49
CA VAL A 6 15.67 5.79 4.91
C VAL A 6 15.81 5.49 6.39
N LYS A 7 16.72 4.57 6.69
CA LYS A 7 17.07 4.14 8.05
C LYS A 7 18.51 4.53 8.34
N LYS A 8 18.69 5.59 9.12
CA LYS A 8 20.04 6.06 9.52
C LYS A 8 20.66 5.11 10.56
N ALA A 9 21.98 5.20 10.74
CA ALA A 9 22.67 4.52 11.84
C ALA A 9 22.12 5.01 13.20
N GLY A 10 21.96 4.11 14.16
CA GLY A 10 21.38 4.39 15.48
C GLY A 10 19.84 4.37 15.52
N ILE A 11 19.18 4.17 14.37
CA ILE A 11 17.73 4.03 14.27
C ILE A 11 17.39 2.55 14.10
N ALA A 12 16.29 2.07 14.69
CA ALA A 12 15.82 0.70 14.46
C ALA A 12 15.40 0.51 12.99
N ALA A 13 15.47 -0.72 12.49
CA ALA A 13 14.86 -1.04 11.20
C ALA A 13 13.32 -0.96 11.28
N PRO A 14 12.62 -0.86 10.14
CA PRO A 14 11.16 -1.01 10.12
C PRO A 14 10.70 -2.28 10.83
N SER A 15 9.56 -2.23 11.53
CA SER A 15 8.97 -3.43 12.12
C SER A 15 8.50 -4.41 11.04
N ASP A 16 8.26 -5.65 11.42
CA ASP A 16 7.72 -6.68 10.52
C ASP A 16 6.38 -6.21 9.91
N GLU A 17 5.50 -5.64 10.74
CA GLU A 17 4.24 -5.04 10.30
C GLU A 17 4.45 -3.90 9.29
N MET A 18 5.42 -3.01 9.52
CA MET A 18 5.73 -1.95 8.54
C MET A 18 6.21 -2.52 7.21
N PHE A 19 7.02 -3.57 7.23
CA PHE A 19 7.45 -4.24 6.00
C PHE A 19 6.27 -4.86 5.23
N GLU A 20 5.36 -5.53 5.93
CA GLU A 20 4.13 -6.08 5.33
C GLU A 20 3.27 -4.97 4.73
N ASN A 21 3.04 -3.88 5.48
CA ASN A 21 2.25 -2.75 5.02
C ASN A 21 2.83 -2.11 3.76
N MET A 22 4.15 -1.86 3.74
CA MET A 22 4.80 -1.29 2.57
C MET A 22 4.75 -2.24 1.37
N TRP A 23 4.84 -3.55 1.60
CA TRP A 23 4.66 -4.53 0.53
C TRP A 23 3.25 -4.56 -0.03
N ASN A 24 2.24 -4.58 0.84
CA ASN A 24 0.83 -4.68 0.43
C ASN A 24 0.40 -3.47 -0.42
N HIS A 25 0.91 -2.28 -0.12
CA HIS A 25 0.67 -1.09 -0.94
C HIS A 25 1.52 -1.05 -2.22
N ASN A 26 2.62 -1.81 -2.29
CA ASN A 26 3.62 -1.74 -3.35
C ASN A 26 4.20 -3.14 -3.68
N PRO A 27 3.39 -4.03 -4.29
CA PRO A 27 3.74 -5.44 -4.47
C PRO A 27 4.58 -5.73 -5.72
N ASP A 28 4.89 -4.73 -6.56
CA ASP A 28 5.64 -4.90 -7.83
C ASP A 28 7.16 -5.09 -7.65
N GLY A 29 7.57 -5.36 -6.42
CA GLY A 29 8.90 -5.82 -6.06
C GLY A 29 9.60 -4.91 -5.08
N ALA A 30 10.58 -5.48 -4.38
CA ALA A 30 11.33 -4.78 -3.36
C ALA A 30 12.85 -4.96 -3.52
N GLY A 31 13.57 -4.12 -2.80
CA GLY A 31 15.00 -4.22 -2.62
C GLY A 31 15.47 -3.34 -1.48
N PHE A 32 16.71 -3.55 -1.07
CA PHE A 32 17.35 -2.76 -0.03
C PHE A 32 18.84 -2.65 -0.28
N MET A 33 19.44 -1.63 0.33
CA MET A 33 20.87 -1.43 0.34
C MET A 33 21.38 -1.07 1.73
N TYR A 34 22.60 -1.48 2.04
CA TYR A 34 23.22 -1.33 3.36
C TYR A 34 24.74 -1.26 3.22
N THR A 35 25.42 -0.67 4.20
CA THR A 35 26.89 -0.70 4.21
C THR A 35 27.42 -1.98 4.81
N ALA A 36 28.38 -2.61 4.13
CA ALA A 36 29.12 -3.74 4.66
C ALA A 36 30.51 -3.85 4.00
N ASN A 37 31.52 -4.14 4.82
CA ASN A 37 32.89 -4.39 4.36
C ASN A 37 33.47 -3.25 3.49
N GLY A 38 33.21 -1.98 3.81
CA GLY A 38 33.71 -0.83 3.06
C GLY A 38 33.05 -0.63 1.69
N GLY A 39 31.76 -0.95 1.56
CA GLY A 39 30.97 -0.63 0.38
C GLY A 39 29.48 -0.75 0.65
N VAL A 40 28.68 -0.33 -0.33
CA VAL A 40 27.22 -0.45 -0.32
C VAL A 40 26.83 -1.75 -1.00
N CYS A 41 26.27 -2.67 -0.23
CA CYS A 41 25.67 -3.89 -0.72
C CYS A 41 24.23 -3.59 -1.14
N ILE A 42 23.88 -3.94 -2.38
CA ILE A 42 22.52 -3.82 -2.92
C ILE A 42 21.99 -5.24 -3.14
N GLU A 43 20.79 -5.49 -2.65
CA GLU A 43 20.01 -6.70 -2.91
C GLU A 43 18.59 -6.28 -3.33
N LYS A 44 18.18 -6.68 -4.54
CA LYS A 44 16.92 -6.24 -5.15
C LYS A 44 16.34 -7.33 -6.06
N GLY A 45 15.17 -7.07 -6.61
CA GLY A 45 14.48 -7.97 -7.52
C GLY A 45 13.65 -9.01 -6.79
N PHE A 46 13.31 -8.73 -5.53
CA PHE A 46 12.41 -9.58 -4.75
C PHE A 46 10.99 -9.34 -5.23
N MET A 47 10.45 -10.27 -6.01
CA MET A 47 9.11 -10.16 -6.59
C MET A 47 8.03 -10.78 -5.71
N GLU A 48 8.42 -11.43 -4.62
CA GLU A 48 7.52 -11.96 -3.59
C GLU A 48 7.98 -11.49 -2.21
N TYR A 49 7.03 -11.17 -1.33
CA TYR A 49 7.31 -10.67 0.02
C TYR A 49 8.21 -11.62 0.80
N LYS A 50 7.92 -12.92 0.72
CA LYS A 50 8.65 -13.98 1.42
C LYS A 50 10.14 -13.96 1.07
N ASP A 51 10.49 -13.64 -0.18
CA ASP A 51 11.87 -13.61 -0.66
C ASP A 51 12.59 -12.36 -0.16
N PHE A 52 11.92 -11.21 -0.22
CA PHE A 52 12.41 -9.95 0.37
C PHE A 52 12.69 -10.14 1.87
N TYR A 53 11.69 -10.62 2.61
CA TYR A 53 11.76 -10.74 4.06
C TYR A 53 12.81 -11.76 4.50
N LYS A 54 12.90 -12.91 3.81
CA LYS A 54 13.97 -13.90 4.03
C LYS A 54 15.35 -13.30 3.76
N ALA A 55 15.51 -12.49 2.72
CA ALA A 55 16.79 -11.84 2.42
C ALA A 55 17.15 -10.80 3.49
N TYR A 56 16.19 -9.99 3.94
CA TYR A 56 16.37 -9.05 5.04
C TYR A 56 16.77 -9.76 6.33
N LYS A 57 16.03 -10.79 6.78
CA LYS A 57 16.36 -11.56 7.99
C LYS A 57 17.73 -12.24 7.91
N ARG A 58 18.13 -12.70 6.73
CA ARG A 58 19.49 -13.22 6.49
C ARG A 58 20.57 -12.16 6.70
N VAL A 59 20.30 -10.90 6.32
CA VAL A 59 21.23 -9.78 6.54
C VAL A 59 21.19 -9.34 8.00
N GLU A 60 20.01 -9.25 8.61
CA GLU A 60 19.82 -8.96 10.03
C GLU A 60 20.61 -9.89 10.94
N GLY A 61 20.64 -11.20 10.64
CA GLY A 61 21.45 -12.17 11.40
C GLY A 61 22.97 -12.05 11.20
N LYS A 62 23.46 -11.15 10.33
CA LYS A 62 24.89 -11.01 9.98
C LYS A 62 25.50 -9.68 10.35
N ILE A 63 24.70 -8.63 10.52
CA ILE A 63 25.16 -7.28 10.81
C ILE A 63 24.34 -6.68 11.95
N ASP A 64 24.93 -5.72 12.65
CA ASP A 64 24.15 -4.86 13.55
C ASP A 64 23.31 -3.91 12.69
N THR A 65 22.05 -4.28 12.46
CA THR A 65 21.14 -3.48 11.64
C THR A 65 20.84 -2.14 12.28
N VAL A 66 20.87 -1.99 13.61
CA VAL A 66 20.63 -0.70 14.27
C VAL A 66 21.77 0.27 13.95
N GLN A 67 23.01 -0.20 14.02
CA GLN A 67 24.19 0.64 13.72
C GLN A 67 24.50 0.76 12.23
N THR A 68 23.94 -0.10 11.38
CA THR A 68 24.16 -0.05 9.94
C THR A 68 23.10 0.85 9.26
N PRO A 69 23.48 1.88 8.50
CA PRO A 69 22.54 2.64 7.68
C PRO A 69 21.99 1.76 6.55
N MET A 70 20.69 1.84 6.32
CA MET A 70 20.00 1.05 5.30
C MET A 70 18.99 1.92 4.55
N ILE A 71 18.77 1.61 3.27
CA ILE A 71 17.67 2.15 2.49
C ILE A 71 16.86 0.99 1.92
N PHE A 72 15.55 1.03 2.13
CA PHE A 72 14.60 0.05 1.58
C PHE A 72 13.78 0.72 0.50
N HIS A 73 13.34 -0.06 -0.49
CA HIS A 73 12.44 0.40 -1.53
C HIS A 73 11.40 -0.66 -1.85
N PHE A 74 10.13 -0.25 -1.86
CA PHE A 74 9.00 -1.05 -2.31
C PHE A 74 8.38 -0.39 -3.55
N ARG A 75 8.29 -1.15 -4.63
CA ARG A 75 7.93 -0.66 -5.96
C ARG A 75 6.44 -0.84 -6.22
N ILE A 76 5.84 0.16 -6.83
CA ILE A 76 4.59 0.01 -7.58
C ILE A 76 4.84 0.48 -9.00
N THR A 77 4.52 -0.36 -9.98
CA THR A 77 4.83 -0.13 -11.38
C THR A 77 3.82 0.86 -11.95
N THR A 78 4.26 2.10 -12.13
CA THR A 78 3.51 3.09 -12.93
C THR A 78 4.04 3.15 -14.37
N HIS A 79 5.35 2.94 -14.54
CA HIS A 79 6.06 3.00 -15.83
C HIS A 79 7.25 2.01 -15.85
N GLY A 80 7.73 1.66 -17.05
CA GLY A 80 8.93 0.85 -17.25
C GLY A 80 8.76 -0.67 -17.06
N GLY A 81 7.54 -1.16 -16.83
CA GLY A 81 7.21 -2.58 -16.71
C GLY A 81 7.66 -3.24 -15.40
N THR A 82 6.95 -4.27 -14.97
CA THR A 82 7.26 -5.03 -13.76
C THR A 82 8.33 -6.08 -14.05
N SER A 83 9.55 -5.89 -13.54
CA SER A 83 10.65 -6.86 -13.66
C SER A 83 11.64 -6.73 -12.49
N PRO A 84 12.35 -7.81 -12.12
CA PRO A 84 13.36 -7.79 -11.05
C PRO A 84 14.49 -6.79 -11.28
N GLU A 85 14.88 -6.59 -12.53
CA GLU A 85 15.96 -5.68 -12.90
C GLU A 85 15.55 -4.22 -12.72
N ASN A 86 14.25 -3.91 -12.77
CA ASN A 86 13.74 -2.55 -12.63
C ASN A 86 13.41 -2.17 -11.18
N THR A 87 13.52 -3.08 -10.21
CA THR A 87 13.38 -2.73 -8.80
C THR A 87 14.60 -1.93 -8.32
N HIS A 88 14.39 -0.98 -7.44
CA HIS A 88 15.45 -0.25 -6.72
C HIS A 88 15.94 -1.05 -5.50
N PRO A 89 17.06 -0.68 -4.87
CA PRO A 89 18.03 0.38 -5.24
C PRO A 89 18.92 0.06 -6.44
N PHE A 90 19.56 1.07 -7.01
CA PHE A 90 20.52 0.95 -8.10
C PHE A 90 21.92 1.47 -7.72
N PRO A 91 23.01 0.88 -8.26
CA PRO A 91 24.33 1.48 -8.16
C PRO A 91 24.44 2.73 -9.04
N VAL A 92 25.09 3.79 -8.55
CA VAL A 92 25.40 4.96 -9.41
C VAL A 92 26.62 4.64 -10.28
N THR A 93 26.37 4.34 -11.56
CA THR A 93 27.35 3.89 -12.56
C THR A 93 26.88 4.21 -13.98
N ASP A 94 27.83 4.35 -14.90
CA ASP A 94 27.63 4.42 -16.36
C ASP A 94 27.53 3.03 -17.03
N ASN A 95 27.61 1.95 -16.26
CA ASN A 95 27.55 0.58 -16.78
C ASN A 95 26.15 -0.04 -16.63
N LEU A 96 25.42 -0.13 -17.75
CA LEU A 96 24.08 -0.70 -17.78
C LEU A 96 24.01 -2.16 -17.30
N SER A 97 25.04 -2.97 -17.60
CA SER A 97 25.07 -4.37 -17.15
C SER A 97 25.15 -4.48 -15.62
N VAL A 98 25.76 -3.49 -14.96
CA VAL A 98 25.85 -3.41 -13.50
C VAL A 98 24.52 -2.93 -12.91
N LEU A 99 23.83 -1.97 -13.54
CA LEU A 99 22.50 -1.51 -13.11
C LEU A 99 21.45 -2.63 -13.07
N ARG A 100 21.52 -3.58 -14.00
CA ARG A 100 20.60 -4.72 -14.07
C ARG A 100 20.89 -5.82 -13.06
N LYS A 101 22.02 -5.79 -12.33
CA LYS A 101 22.34 -6.83 -11.36
C LYS A 101 21.39 -6.78 -10.17
N LEU A 102 20.84 -7.94 -9.80
CA LEU A 102 19.99 -8.10 -8.62
C LEU A 102 20.78 -8.02 -7.31
N MET A 103 22.06 -8.38 -7.36
CA MET A 103 22.98 -8.23 -6.24
C MET A 103 24.29 -7.61 -6.70
N CYS A 104 24.74 -6.57 -6.01
CA CYS A 104 26.05 -5.97 -6.30
C CYS A 104 26.62 -5.26 -5.07
N LYS A 105 27.91 -4.93 -5.16
CA LYS A 105 28.58 -4.04 -4.21
C LYS A 105 29.10 -2.82 -4.97
N THR A 106 28.82 -1.62 -4.47
CA THR A 106 29.15 -0.34 -5.10
C THR A 106 29.69 0.66 -4.08
N SER A 107 30.27 1.76 -4.56
CA SER A 107 30.67 2.89 -3.70
C SER A 107 29.53 3.85 -3.39
N LEU A 108 28.48 3.84 -4.20
CA LEU A 108 27.32 4.73 -4.09
C LEU A 108 26.09 4.04 -4.68
N GLY A 109 25.04 3.92 -3.89
CA GLY A 109 23.72 3.43 -4.29
C GLY A 109 22.66 4.54 -4.23
N VAL A 110 21.58 4.37 -4.99
CA VAL A 110 20.45 5.31 -5.05
C VAL A 110 19.11 4.57 -5.15
N ALA A 111 18.11 5.03 -4.41
CA ALA A 111 16.71 4.66 -4.58
C ALA A 111 15.91 5.87 -5.07
N HIS A 112 14.88 5.64 -5.89
CA HIS A 112 14.07 6.68 -6.50
C HIS A 112 12.58 6.39 -6.34
N ASN A 113 11.80 7.41 -5.97
CA ASN A 113 10.35 7.38 -5.98
C ASN A 113 9.81 8.59 -6.74
N GLY A 114 9.13 8.33 -7.85
CA GLY A 114 8.52 9.33 -8.71
C GLY A 114 8.65 8.93 -10.16
N ILE A 115 8.55 9.92 -11.05
CA ILE A 115 8.72 9.76 -12.49
C ILE A 115 9.71 10.83 -12.94
N LEU A 116 10.79 10.40 -13.59
CA LEU A 116 11.78 11.32 -14.13
C LEU A 116 11.42 11.68 -15.57
N SER A 117 11.47 12.97 -15.89
CA SER A 117 11.23 13.51 -17.23
C SER A 117 12.40 13.25 -18.19
N VAL A 118 12.84 12.00 -18.27
CA VAL A 118 13.87 11.50 -19.21
C VAL A 118 13.26 10.48 -20.15
N GLN A 119 13.77 10.40 -21.37
CA GLN A 119 13.33 9.40 -22.34
C GLN A 119 14.24 8.17 -22.25
N PRO A 120 13.80 7.06 -21.64
CA PRO A 120 14.64 5.89 -21.48
C PRO A 120 14.89 5.18 -22.82
N ARG A 121 16.10 4.66 -22.98
CA ARG A 121 16.40 3.68 -24.03
C ARG A 121 15.53 2.41 -23.84
N SER A 122 15.29 1.69 -24.93
CA SER A 122 14.46 0.48 -24.91
C SER A 122 14.96 -0.54 -23.87
N GLY A 123 14.04 -1.01 -23.02
CA GLY A 123 14.30 -2.05 -22.03
C GLY A 123 15.02 -1.60 -20.76
N ILE A 124 15.01 -0.29 -20.43
CA ILE A 124 15.51 0.23 -19.14
C ILE A 124 14.52 1.24 -18.55
N SER A 125 14.55 1.41 -17.22
CA SER A 125 13.69 2.40 -16.55
C SER A 125 14.20 3.84 -16.74
N ASP A 126 13.32 4.81 -16.55
CA ASP A 126 13.65 6.24 -16.44
C ASP A 126 14.78 6.49 -15.42
N THR A 127 14.74 5.78 -14.29
CA THR A 127 15.75 5.86 -13.24
C THR A 127 17.10 5.36 -13.75
N MET A 128 17.15 4.22 -14.45
CA MET A 128 18.39 3.73 -15.04
C MET A 128 18.96 4.72 -16.05
N GLU A 129 18.11 5.29 -16.91
CA GLU A 129 18.54 6.29 -17.90
C GLU A 129 19.13 7.53 -17.22
N TYR A 130 18.47 8.04 -16.18
CA TYR A 130 18.94 9.18 -15.40
C TYR A 130 20.26 8.89 -14.68
N ILE A 131 20.43 7.66 -14.16
CA ILE A 131 21.70 7.25 -13.55
C ILE A 131 22.82 7.23 -14.60
N LEU A 132 22.56 6.62 -15.77
CA LEU A 132 23.57 6.42 -16.82
C LEU A 132 24.05 7.75 -17.41
N THR A 133 23.15 8.73 -17.55
CA THR A 133 23.43 9.99 -18.26
C THR A 133 23.80 11.13 -17.32
N GLN A 134 23.11 11.25 -16.19
CA GLN A 134 23.24 12.39 -15.28
C GLN A 134 24.06 12.02 -14.03
N LEU A 135 23.57 11.09 -13.20
CA LEU A 135 24.20 10.83 -11.90
C LEU A 135 25.61 10.22 -12.00
N SER A 136 25.87 9.38 -13.01
CA SER A 136 27.21 8.86 -13.30
C SER A 136 28.20 9.99 -13.62
N THR A 137 27.77 10.96 -14.43
CA THR A 137 28.55 12.15 -14.80
C THR A 137 28.83 13.01 -13.57
N MET A 138 27.82 13.27 -12.73
CA MET A 138 27.98 14.01 -11.47
C MET A 138 28.98 13.31 -10.53
N LYS A 139 28.90 11.98 -10.42
CA LYS A 139 29.84 11.16 -9.64
C LYS A 139 31.27 11.25 -10.13
N CYS A 140 31.48 11.32 -11.46
CA CYS A 140 32.81 11.49 -12.06
C CYS A 140 33.41 12.86 -11.72
N ILE A 141 32.58 13.91 -11.64
CA ILE A 141 33.02 15.27 -11.30
C ILE A 141 33.29 15.40 -9.80
N ASN A 142 32.36 14.93 -8.97
CA ASN A 142 32.46 14.97 -7.52
C ASN A 142 31.95 13.66 -6.91
N LYS A 143 32.83 12.88 -6.29
CA LYS A 143 32.45 11.60 -5.65
C LYS A 143 31.47 11.79 -4.49
N HIS A 144 31.45 12.97 -3.87
CA HIS A 144 30.57 13.37 -2.79
C HIS A 144 29.47 14.32 -3.26
N PHE A 145 29.10 14.28 -4.55
CA PHE A 145 28.00 15.11 -5.08
C PHE A 145 26.67 14.96 -4.30
N PRO A 146 26.29 13.81 -3.71
CA PRO A 146 25.05 13.72 -2.94
C PRO A 146 25.08 14.56 -1.65
N GLN A 147 26.26 14.99 -1.19
CA GLN A 147 26.42 15.89 -0.04
C GLN A 147 26.66 17.35 -0.46
N ASP A 148 26.92 17.58 -1.74
CA ASP A 148 27.18 18.92 -2.28
C ASP A 148 25.86 19.64 -2.56
N LYS A 149 25.64 20.75 -1.85
CA LYS A 149 24.40 21.54 -1.95
C LYS A 149 24.07 22.01 -3.38
N TYR A 150 25.07 22.25 -4.23
CA TYR A 150 24.84 22.72 -5.60
C TYR A 150 24.39 21.58 -6.50
N PHE A 151 24.99 20.40 -6.37
CA PHE A 151 24.53 19.20 -7.07
C PHE A 151 23.15 18.77 -6.58
N CYS A 152 22.90 18.79 -5.26
CA CYS A 152 21.57 18.50 -4.73
C CYS A 152 20.50 19.46 -5.27
N LYS A 153 20.82 20.76 -5.39
CA LYS A 153 19.88 21.74 -5.97
C LYS A 153 19.63 21.50 -7.46
N LEU A 154 20.67 21.12 -8.21
CA LEU A 154 20.53 20.75 -9.62
C LEU A 154 19.60 19.54 -9.77
N ILE A 155 19.87 18.48 -9.01
CA ILE A 155 19.05 17.26 -9.01
C ILE A 155 17.60 17.59 -8.62
N GLU A 156 17.39 18.36 -7.55
CA GLU A 156 16.05 18.75 -7.10
C GLU A 156 15.23 19.43 -8.21
N ASN A 157 15.87 20.33 -8.98
CA ASN A 157 15.23 21.00 -10.10
C ASN A 157 14.92 20.04 -11.28
N GLU A 158 15.74 19.01 -11.50
CA GLU A 158 15.57 18.04 -12.59
C GLU A 158 14.50 16.99 -12.30
N ILE A 159 14.37 16.55 -11.04
CA ILE A 159 13.54 15.40 -10.66
C ILE A 159 12.05 15.73 -10.47
N GLY A 160 11.66 17.00 -10.56
CA GLY A 160 10.25 17.42 -10.69
C GLY A 160 9.33 16.99 -9.53
N GLY A 161 9.82 17.03 -8.29
CA GLY A 161 9.06 16.60 -7.10
C GLY A 161 9.17 15.11 -6.77
N SER A 162 9.96 14.35 -7.56
CA SER A 162 10.37 13.00 -7.20
C SER A 162 11.35 13.02 -6.02
N ARG A 163 11.61 11.84 -5.43
CA ARG A 163 12.48 11.67 -4.27
C ARG A 163 13.64 10.75 -4.63
N LEU A 164 14.84 11.13 -4.22
CA LEU A 164 16.04 10.31 -4.31
C LEU A 164 16.66 10.12 -2.93
N ALA A 165 17.09 8.90 -2.62
CA ALA A 165 17.87 8.61 -1.42
C ALA A 165 19.16 7.89 -1.80
N PHE A 166 20.29 8.47 -1.40
CA PHE A 166 21.63 8.00 -1.68
C PHE A 166 22.25 7.39 -0.43
N LEU A 167 23.01 6.30 -0.59
CA LEU A 167 23.87 5.74 0.45
C LEU A 167 25.27 5.58 -0.13
N ASP A 168 26.28 6.14 0.53
CA ASP A 168 27.69 5.97 0.17
C ASP A 168 28.38 4.89 1.01
N MET A 169 29.60 4.54 0.62
CA MET A 169 30.38 3.49 1.27
C MET A 169 30.88 3.85 2.68
N GLU A 170 30.89 5.13 3.01
CA GLU A 170 31.17 5.67 4.35
C GLU A 170 29.94 5.59 5.27
N GLY A 171 28.75 5.29 4.73
CA GLY A 171 27.51 5.17 5.48
C GLY A 171 26.73 6.47 5.61
N ASN A 172 27.10 7.52 4.86
CA ASN A 172 26.31 8.74 4.82
C ASN A 172 25.08 8.52 3.94
N ILE A 173 23.94 9.01 4.43
CA ILE A 173 22.71 9.07 3.67
C ILE A 173 22.41 10.53 3.30
N SER A 174 22.19 10.76 2.01
CA SER A 174 21.70 12.02 1.47
C SER A 174 20.34 11.82 0.80
N THR A 175 19.44 12.78 0.95
CA THR A 175 18.13 12.75 0.30
C THR A 175 17.92 14.01 -0.53
N VAL A 176 17.25 13.88 -1.68
CA VAL A 176 16.81 15.00 -2.52
C VAL A 176 15.30 14.87 -2.75
N GLY A 177 14.57 15.98 -2.65
CA GLY A 177 13.11 16.01 -2.61
C GLY A 177 12.56 15.86 -1.19
N ASP A 178 11.24 15.96 -1.06
CA ASP A 178 10.58 15.98 0.25
C ASP A 178 10.42 14.57 0.83
N PHE A 179 11.01 14.36 2.01
CA PHE A 179 10.84 13.17 2.85
C PHE A 179 10.13 13.54 4.15
N VAL A 180 9.33 12.60 4.66
CA VAL A 180 8.63 12.73 5.95
C VAL A 180 9.33 11.87 6.98
N THR A 181 9.72 12.44 8.12
CA THR A 181 10.22 11.68 9.26
C THR A 181 9.05 11.21 10.11
N ASP A 182 9.05 9.93 10.47
CA ASP A 182 8.18 9.39 11.49
C ASP A 182 8.80 9.67 12.87
N GLU A 183 8.15 10.52 13.67
CA GLU A 183 8.68 10.98 14.96
C GLU A 183 8.77 9.87 16.02
N GLN A 184 8.02 8.77 15.87
CA GLN A 184 8.04 7.67 16.84
C GLN A 184 9.22 6.74 16.60
N THR A 185 9.51 6.46 15.33
CA THR A 185 10.54 5.50 14.93
C THR A 185 11.86 6.18 14.53
N GLY A 186 11.83 7.45 14.15
CA GLY A 186 12.96 8.19 13.55
C GLY A 186 13.23 7.85 12.09
N LEU A 187 12.46 6.94 11.48
CA LEU A 187 12.60 6.56 10.08
C LEU A 187 12.12 7.69 9.15
N MET A 188 12.78 7.86 8.00
CA MET A 188 12.33 8.84 6.99
C MET A 188 11.74 8.12 5.78
N PHE A 189 10.66 8.65 5.22
CA PHE A 189 9.89 8.03 4.13
C PHE A 189 9.67 9.00 2.97
N SER A 190 9.64 8.48 1.74
CA SER A 190 9.39 9.31 0.55
C SER A 190 7.94 9.74 0.35
N ASN A 191 7.01 9.18 1.13
CA ASN A 191 5.58 9.51 1.15
C ASN A 191 4.98 8.98 2.47
N THR A 192 3.66 9.03 2.64
CA THR A 192 2.96 8.54 3.83
C THR A 192 2.21 7.21 3.65
N SER A 193 2.30 6.55 2.48
CA SER A 193 1.60 5.28 2.23
C SER A 193 2.26 4.07 2.91
N TYR A 194 3.39 4.27 3.61
CA TYR A 194 3.97 3.28 4.53
C TYR A 194 3.17 3.16 5.83
N LYS A 195 2.43 4.22 6.18
CA LYS A 195 1.54 4.16 7.32
C LYS A 195 0.49 3.14 6.92
N THR A 196 0.27 2.17 7.79
CA THR A 196 -1.07 1.68 8.03
C THR A 196 -2.01 2.87 7.83
N PRO A 197 -2.96 2.87 6.87
CA PRO A 197 -4.18 3.64 7.04
C PRO A 197 -4.53 3.60 8.52
N LYS A 198 -5.00 4.70 9.11
CA LYS A 198 -5.63 4.60 10.42
C LYS A 198 -6.83 3.68 10.22
N TYR A 199 -6.57 2.39 10.29
CA TYR A 199 -7.47 1.35 9.87
C TYR A 199 -8.60 1.39 10.87
N TRP A 200 -9.80 1.43 10.35
CA TRP A 200 -10.80 0.58 10.94
C TRP A 200 -10.77 -0.71 10.11
N THR A 201 -9.94 -1.67 10.53
CA THR A 201 -10.14 -3.06 10.11
C THR A 201 -11.50 -3.48 10.68
N PRO A 202 -12.37 -4.18 9.92
CA PRO A 202 -13.57 -4.82 10.45
C PRO A 202 -13.17 -6.00 11.35
N THR A 203 -12.51 -5.73 12.46
CA THR A 203 -12.44 -6.65 13.61
C THR A 203 -13.71 -6.56 14.45
N LYS A 204 -14.70 -5.79 13.99
CA LYS A 204 -16.04 -5.70 14.55
C LYS A 204 -17.01 -5.91 13.39
N SER A 205 -17.96 -6.81 13.58
CA SER A 205 -19.07 -7.02 12.67
C SER A 205 -19.77 -5.68 12.38
N VAL A 206 -19.73 -5.25 11.13
CA VAL A 206 -20.55 -4.16 10.56
C VAL A 206 -21.59 -4.76 9.64
N CYS A 207 -22.70 -4.05 9.46
CA CYS A 207 -23.79 -4.46 8.58
C CYS A 207 -24.17 -3.26 7.69
N ASP A 208 -24.55 -3.55 6.44
CA ASP A 208 -25.09 -2.55 5.53
C ASP A 208 -26.38 -1.96 6.13
N ILE A 209 -26.52 -0.64 6.12
CA ILE A 209 -27.69 0.04 6.66
C ILE A 209 -28.95 -0.27 5.84
N PHE A 210 -28.82 -0.54 4.54
CA PHE A 210 -29.91 -0.97 3.68
C PHE A 210 -30.48 -2.32 4.13
N ASP A 211 -29.61 -3.28 4.45
CA ASP A 211 -30.00 -4.60 4.96
C ASP A 211 -30.78 -4.52 6.29
N LEU A 212 -30.59 -3.42 7.01
CA LEU A 212 -31.28 -3.11 8.26
C LEU A 212 -32.57 -2.28 8.04
N GLY A 213 -32.91 -1.96 6.80
CA GLY A 213 -34.03 -1.06 6.46
C GLY A 213 -33.86 0.34 7.05
N GLY A 214 -32.62 0.76 7.30
CA GLY A 214 -32.28 2.01 7.95
C GLY A 214 -32.17 3.19 6.99
N THR A 215 -32.05 4.40 7.54
CA THR A 215 -31.78 5.63 6.78
C THR A 215 -30.74 6.44 7.53
N VAL A 216 -29.78 7.00 6.79
CA VAL A 216 -28.76 7.90 7.32
C VAL A 216 -29.08 9.32 6.90
N THR A 217 -28.93 10.27 7.81
CA THR A 217 -28.89 11.69 7.49
C THR A 217 -27.45 12.16 7.52
N LEU A 218 -26.95 12.66 6.38
CA LEU A 218 -25.61 13.24 6.23
C LEU A 218 -25.76 14.69 5.78
N ASP A 219 -25.21 15.62 6.56
CA ASP A 219 -25.29 17.07 6.29
C ASP A 219 -26.72 17.58 6.02
N GLY A 220 -27.72 16.98 6.70
CA GLY A 220 -29.14 17.32 6.59
C GLY A 220 -29.88 16.69 5.40
N ASN A 221 -29.21 15.89 4.58
CA ASN A 221 -29.81 15.13 3.48
C ASN A 221 -29.96 13.66 3.87
N LYS A 222 -31.05 13.02 3.42
CA LYS A 222 -31.36 11.62 3.72
C LYS A 222 -30.84 10.70 2.63
N TYR A 223 -30.22 9.61 3.05
CA TYR A 223 -29.64 8.57 2.23
C TYR A 223 -30.17 7.20 2.68
N SER A 224 -30.63 6.41 1.72
CA SER A 224 -31.14 5.04 1.92
C SER A 224 -30.63 4.13 0.80
N ASP A 225 -29.39 4.38 0.34
CA ASP A 225 -28.81 3.70 -0.81
C ASP A 225 -28.01 2.46 -0.38
N TYR A 226 -28.02 1.47 -1.24
CA TYR A 226 -27.35 0.17 -1.06
C TYR A 226 -25.83 0.35 -1.13
N GLY A 227 -25.08 -0.20 -0.18
CA GLY A 227 -23.62 -0.28 -0.22
C GLY A 227 -22.85 1.02 0.11
N GLU A 228 -23.52 2.14 0.39
CA GLU A 228 -22.82 3.40 0.69
C GLU A 228 -22.51 3.60 2.18
N PHE A 229 -23.29 3.00 3.08
CA PHE A 229 -23.15 3.22 4.52
C PHE A 229 -23.30 1.95 5.35
N TYR A 230 -22.43 1.80 6.33
CA TYR A 230 -22.34 0.65 7.21
C TYR A 230 -22.45 1.08 8.67
N VAL A 231 -22.94 0.20 9.53
CA VAL A 231 -23.08 0.46 10.97
C VAL A 231 -22.45 -0.64 11.82
N ASP A 232 -21.71 -0.25 12.86
CA ASP A 232 -21.18 -1.20 13.84
C ASP A 232 -22.16 -1.50 14.98
N LYS A 233 -21.84 -2.50 15.79
CA LYS A 233 -22.61 -2.87 17.01
C LYS A 233 -22.76 -1.77 18.07
N LYS A 234 -22.12 -0.61 17.91
CA LYS A 234 -22.24 0.53 18.81
C LYS A 234 -23.07 1.65 18.18
N GLY A 235 -23.57 1.47 16.96
CA GLY A 235 -24.30 2.49 16.21
C GLY A 235 -23.41 3.53 15.55
N ASN A 236 -22.10 3.28 15.42
CA ASN A 236 -21.22 4.17 14.66
C ASN A 236 -21.46 3.94 13.17
N VAL A 237 -21.57 5.03 12.41
CA VAL A 237 -21.79 4.99 10.95
C VAL A 237 -20.48 5.17 10.21
N TYR A 238 -20.32 4.39 9.15
CA TYR A 238 -19.17 4.40 8.25
C TYR A 238 -19.67 4.63 6.83
N GLY A 239 -19.00 5.51 6.08
CA GLY A 239 -19.23 5.67 4.64
C GLY A 239 -18.24 4.79 3.87
N TYR A 240 -18.72 4.17 2.79
CA TYR A 240 -17.91 3.38 1.89
C TYR A 240 -17.33 4.26 0.77
N ASN A 241 -16.05 4.08 0.48
CA ASN A 241 -15.33 4.79 -0.57
C ASN A 241 -15.04 3.83 -1.72
N TRP A 242 -15.69 4.10 -2.86
CA TRP A 242 -15.59 3.32 -4.08
C TRP A 242 -14.24 3.44 -4.80
N GLU A 243 -13.43 4.47 -4.49
CA GLU A 243 -12.12 4.65 -5.14
C GLU A 243 -11.05 3.70 -4.59
N ASP A 244 -11.17 3.33 -3.32
CA ASP A 244 -10.20 2.50 -2.61
C ASP A 244 -10.80 1.26 -1.95
N ASP A 245 -12.11 1.05 -2.08
CA ASP A 245 -12.87 -0.10 -1.58
C ASP A 245 -12.80 -0.22 -0.05
N MET A 246 -13.01 0.91 0.66
CA MET A 246 -12.78 1.02 2.11
C MET A 246 -13.90 1.74 2.88
N LEU A 247 -14.03 1.44 4.18
CA LEU A 247 -14.95 2.10 5.12
C LEU A 247 -14.28 3.18 5.96
N TYR A 248 -14.91 4.35 6.03
CA TYR A 248 -14.44 5.53 6.76
C TYR A 248 -15.47 5.99 7.80
N PRO A 249 -15.07 6.29 9.06
CA PRO A 249 -15.99 6.84 10.04
C PRO A 249 -16.64 8.13 9.54
N SER A 250 -17.97 8.17 9.55
CA SER A 250 -18.72 9.34 9.12
C SER A 250 -19.19 10.12 10.34
N GLU A 251 -18.37 11.05 10.82
CA GLU A 251 -18.68 11.90 11.99
C GLU A 251 -19.88 12.84 11.77
N ARG A 252 -20.39 12.93 10.53
CA ARG A 252 -21.52 13.78 10.14
C ARG A 252 -22.77 13.00 9.76
N ALA A 253 -22.69 11.67 9.77
CA ALA A 253 -23.82 10.80 9.50
C ALA A 253 -24.52 10.43 10.81
N GLU A 254 -25.82 10.69 10.87
CA GLU A 254 -26.69 10.28 11.98
C GLU A 254 -27.71 9.25 11.49
N LEU A 255 -27.88 8.15 12.22
CA LEU A 255 -28.93 7.17 11.97
C LEU A 255 -30.30 7.72 12.40
N GLU A 256 -31.29 7.70 11.50
CA GLU A 256 -32.64 8.14 11.81
C GLU A 256 -33.61 6.98 12.13
N GLY A 257 -34.46 7.19 13.14
CA GLY A 257 -35.89 6.87 13.08
C GLY A 257 -36.37 5.42 12.88
N GLY A 258 -35.53 4.39 13.01
CA GLY A 258 -36.00 2.99 12.86
C GLY A 258 -34.97 1.92 13.24
N ALA A 259 -33.69 2.19 12.98
CA ALA A 259 -32.59 1.35 13.44
C ALA A 259 -32.28 1.63 14.93
N LYS A 260 -33.24 1.32 15.82
CA LYS A 260 -32.86 1.04 17.20
C LYS A 260 -32.08 -0.26 17.17
N TYR A 261 -31.11 -0.39 18.06
CA TYR A 261 -30.47 -1.67 18.36
C TYR A 261 -31.56 -2.67 18.81
N ASP A 262 -32.21 -3.31 17.84
CA ASP A 262 -33.32 -4.23 18.01
C ASP A 262 -32.71 -5.62 18.29
N SER A 263 -33.34 -6.39 19.16
CA SER A 263 -33.17 -7.84 19.28
C SER A 263 -32.91 -8.56 17.96
N LYS A 264 -33.55 -8.13 16.86
CA LYS A 264 -33.37 -8.67 15.50
C LYS A 264 -31.96 -8.40 14.93
N LEU A 265 -31.36 -7.25 15.26
CA LEU A 265 -29.98 -6.90 14.92
C LEU A 265 -28.98 -7.82 15.65
N ALA A 266 -29.26 -8.13 16.92
CA ALA A 266 -28.48 -9.08 17.72
C ALA A 266 -28.64 -10.54 17.25
N GLU A 267 -29.77 -10.90 16.65
CA GLU A 267 -30.01 -12.20 16.00
C GLU A 267 -29.27 -12.33 14.66
N LEU A 268 -29.05 -11.22 13.94
CA LEU A 268 -28.29 -11.18 12.68
C LEU A 268 -26.77 -11.10 12.89
N MET A 269 -26.30 -10.54 14.02
CA MET A 269 -24.87 -10.40 14.34
C MET A 269 -24.03 -11.70 14.30
N PRO A 270 -24.52 -12.89 14.70
CA PRO A 270 -23.81 -14.16 14.54
C PRO A 270 -23.67 -14.60 13.08
N TYR A 271 -24.52 -14.07 12.18
CA TYR A 271 -24.46 -14.27 10.73
C TYR A 271 -23.71 -13.14 10.01
N CYS A 272 -23.44 -12.01 10.67
CA CYS A 272 -22.42 -11.04 10.25
C CYS A 272 -21.04 -11.63 10.59
N MET A 273 -20.65 -12.58 9.74
CA MET A 273 -19.58 -13.55 9.90
C MET A 273 -18.20 -12.92 10.20
N ASP A 274 -17.39 -13.66 10.96
CA ASP A 274 -15.93 -13.53 11.04
C ASP A 274 -15.30 -13.95 9.70
N ILE A 275 -15.54 -13.18 8.65
CA ILE A 275 -14.97 -13.39 7.32
C ILE A 275 -14.38 -12.09 6.78
N SER A 276 -13.30 -12.21 6.01
CA SER A 276 -12.66 -11.07 5.37
C SER A 276 -13.61 -10.43 4.35
N PHE A 277 -13.37 -9.18 3.98
CA PHE A 277 -14.17 -8.49 2.95
C PHE A 277 -14.11 -9.22 1.59
N GLU A 278 -13.01 -9.92 1.29
CA GLU A 278 -12.88 -10.80 0.11
C GLU A 278 -13.83 -12.00 0.19
N GLU A 279 -13.99 -12.60 1.38
CA GLU A 279 -14.98 -13.66 1.61
C GLU A 279 -16.43 -13.13 1.62
N LEU A 280 -16.63 -11.84 1.90
CA LEU A 280 -17.94 -11.18 1.84
C LEU A 280 -18.36 -10.89 0.39
N LEU A 281 -17.42 -10.50 -0.47
CA LEU A 281 -17.64 -10.40 -1.92
C LEU A 281 -17.94 -11.78 -2.54
N ASP A 282 -17.22 -12.83 -2.13
CA ASP A 282 -17.51 -14.22 -2.54
C ASP A 282 -18.89 -14.68 -2.01
N TYR A 283 -19.29 -14.25 -0.81
CA TYR A 283 -20.61 -14.53 -0.24
C TYR A 283 -21.73 -13.79 -0.98
N GLU A 284 -21.54 -12.53 -1.35
CA GLU A 284 -22.49 -11.76 -2.17
C GLU A 284 -22.58 -12.30 -3.60
N ASP A 285 -21.53 -12.95 -4.11
CA ASP A 285 -21.57 -13.65 -5.40
C ASP A 285 -22.39 -14.95 -5.33
N GLU A 286 -22.37 -15.66 -4.20
CA GLU A 286 -23.07 -16.94 -4.03
C GLU A 286 -24.48 -16.84 -3.39
N TYR A 287 -24.74 -15.81 -2.60
CA TYR A 287 -25.96 -15.65 -1.79
C TYR A 287 -26.64 -14.31 -2.08
N ASP A 288 -27.96 -14.30 -1.98
CA ASP A 288 -28.79 -13.11 -2.21
C ASP A 288 -30.07 -13.20 -1.34
N ARG A 289 -30.81 -12.11 -1.24
CA ARG A 289 -31.98 -12.00 -0.37
C ARG A 289 -33.25 -12.30 -1.15
N CYS A 290 -34.10 -13.17 -0.59
CA CYS A 290 -35.48 -13.29 -1.07
C CYS A 290 -36.20 -11.95 -0.88
N TYR A 291 -36.67 -11.35 -1.97
CA TYR A 291 -37.32 -10.04 -1.98
C TYR A 291 -38.53 -9.96 -1.04
N TRP A 292 -39.26 -11.06 -0.87
CA TRP A 292 -40.49 -11.08 -0.08
C TRP A 292 -40.25 -11.32 1.40
N CYS A 293 -39.63 -12.46 1.76
CA CYS A 293 -39.44 -12.81 3.17
C CYS A 293 -38.18 -12.18 3.79
N GLY A 294 -37.28 -11.64 2.96
CA GLY A 294 -36.03 -11.05 3.41
C GLY A 294 -35.00 -12.06 3.88
N GLU A 295 -35.25 -13.37 3.76
CA GLU A 295 -34.27 -14.40 4.14
C GLU A 295 -33.14 -14.50 3.10
N ILE A 296 -31.91 -14.68 3.59
CA ILE A 296 -30.75 -14.93 2.74
C ILE A 296 -30.81 -16.37 2.24
N LYS A 297 -30.67 -16.54 0.93
CA LYS A 297 -30.64 -17.84 0.25
C LYS A 297 -29.46 -17.85 -0.72
N ARG A 298 -29.00 -19.04 -1.10
CA ARG A 298 -28.09 -19.15 -2.24
C ARG A 298 -28.80 -18.66 -3.50
N LYS A 299 -28.10 -17.96 -4.39
CA LYS A 299 -28.69 -17.46 -5.65
C LYS A 299 -29.26 -18.58 -6.51
N ASP A 300 -28.69 -19.79 -6.45
CA ASP A 300 -29.21 -20.98 -7.13
C ASP A 300 -30.50 -21.55 -6.52
N LYS A 301 -30.97 -20.99 -5.41
CA LYS A 301 -32.24 -21.29 -4.72
C LYS A 301 -33.24 -20.13 -4.78
N LEU A 302 -32.94 -19.12 -5.58
CA LEU A 302 -33.80 -17.98 -5.82
C LEU A 302 -34.22 -17.98 -7.29
N GLU A 303 -35.50 -17.74 -7.53
CA GLU A 303 -36.04 -17.60 -8.88
C GLU A 303 -36.29 -16.13 -9.20
N HIS A 304 -35.91 -15.71 -10.41
CA HIS A 304 -36.18 -14.36 -10.90
C HIS A 304 -37.65 -14.23 -11.31
N THR A 305 -38.34 -13.27 -10.69
CA THR A 305 -39.70 -12.88 -11.05
C THR A 305 -39.77 -11.42 -11.46
N GLU A 306 -40.94 -10.96 -11.91
CA GLU A 306 -41.16 -9.55 -12.26
C GLU A 306 -41.05 -8.60 -11.05
N ILE A 307 -41.19 -9.11 -9.82
CA ILE A 307 -41.12 -8.30 -8.59
C ILE A 307 -39.77 -8.41 -7.86
N GLY A 308 -38.88 -9.30 -8.29
CA GLY A 308 -37.57 -9.54 -7.65
C GLY A 308 -37.21 -11.03 -7.58
N MET A 309 -36.11 -11.33 -6.90
CA MET A 309 -35.67 -12.72 -6.65
C MET A 309 -36.42 -13.31 -5.47
N LEU A 310 -37.05 -14.48 -5.62
CA LEU A 310 -37.87 -15.10 -4.60
C LEU A 310 -37.43 -16.52 -4.28
N CYS A 311 -37.53 -16.90 -3.01
CA CYS A 311 -37.29 -18.28 -2.59
C CYS A 311 -38.49 -19.18 -2.92
N GLU A 312 -38.22 -20.48 -3.01
CA GLU A 312 -39.21 -21.51 -3.36
C GLU A 312 -40.48 -21.45 -2.48
N ASP A 313 -40.32 -21.20 -1.17
CA ASP A 313 -41.45 -21.10 -0.25
C ASP A 313 -42.34 -19.87 -0.55
N CYS A 314 -41.73 -18.71 -0.82
CA CYS A 314 -42.46 -17.49 -1.19
C CYS A 314 -43.10 -17.59 -2.58
N MET A 315 -42.45 -18.29 -3.51
CA MET A 315 -43.00 -18.61 -4.83
C MET A 315 -44.26 -19.48 -4.70
N ALA A 316 -44.21 -20.53 -3.87
CA ALA A 316 -45.35 -21.41 -3.64
C ALA A 316 -46.54 -20.71 -2.97
N GLU A 317 -46.30 -19.63 -2.22
CA GLU A 317 -47.33 -18.82 -1.58
C GLU A 317 -47.95 -17.79 -2.54
N LEU A 318 -47.18 -17.31 -3.52
CA LEU A 318 -47.66 -16.48 -4.63
C LEU A 318 -48.59 -17.22 -5.60
N GLU A 319 -48.38 -18.52 -5.76
CA GLU A 319 -49.16 -19.37 -6.67
C GLU A 319 -50.48 -19.88 -6.05
N ARG A 320 -50.74 -19.58 -4.77
CA ARG A 320 -51.97 -19.95 -4.05
C ARG A 320 -53.01 -18.83 -4.04
#